data_AF-A0A484ZDC6-F1
#
_entry.id   AF-A0A484ZDC6-F1
#
_cell.length_a   1.000
_cell.length_b   1.000
_cell.length_c   1.000
_cell.angle_alpha   90.00
_cell.angle_beta   90.00
_cell.angle_gamma   90.00
#
_symmetry.space_group_name_H-M   'P 1'
#
loop_
_entity.id
_entity.type
_entity.pdbx_description
1 polymer ?
#
loop_
_entity_poly.entity_id
_entity_poly.type
_entity_poly.pdbx_seq_one_letter_code
_entity_poly.pdbx_strand_id
1 'polypeptide(L)'
;MECSIKGHDYRVAKLSVFDQLKVTRKLLPVLAGMMSDFGSIRSLLPADGKIDTAKFDQLKPVFETLLPRIAEELSSLTEEDTNAIIHPCLAVVSRKHMDGWTPVFNSGQLMFDDIDC
;
A
#
# COMPACT_ATOMS: atom_id res chain seq x y z
N MET A 1 -12.30 6.23 -8.59
CA MET A 1 -12.58 6.59 -7.19
C MET A 1 -12.14 8.03 -7.00
N GLU A 2 -12.85 8.81 -6.19
CA GLU A 2 -12.40 10.15 -5.79
C GLU A 2 -12.25 10.20 -4.27
N CYS A 3 -11.24 10.91 -3.78
CA CYS A 3 -10.97 11.09 -2.35
C CYS A 3 -10.28 12.43 -2.11
N SER A 4 -10.40 12.96 -0.88
CA SER A 4 -9.72 14.19 -0.50
C SER A 4 -8.65 13.90 0.57
N ILE A 5 -7.42 14.34 0.34
CA ILE A 5 -6.27 14.13 1.22
C ILE A 5 -5.60 15.48 1.45
N LYS A 6 -5.41 15.88 2.71
CA LYS A 6 -4.76 17.15 3.11
C LYS A 6 -5.30 18.39 2.38
N GLY A 7 -6.60 18.43 2.07
CA GLY A 7 -7.24 19.56 1.39
C GLY A 7 -7.11 19.56 -0.14
N HIS A 8 -6.62 18.47 -0.73
CA HIS A 8 -6.58 18.28 -2.18
C HIS A 8 -7.50 17.15 -2.59
N ASP A 9 -8.22 17.36 -3.70
CA ASP A 9 -9.07 16.33 -4.29
C ASP A 9 -8.26 15.49 -5.26
N TYR A 10 -8.38 14.18 -5.15
CA TYR A 10 -7.72 13.20 -6.00
C TYR A 10 -8.76 12.31 -6.69
N ARG A 11 -8.41 11.87 -7.89
CA ARG A 11 -9.13 10.86 -8.66
C ARG A 11 -8.17 9.74 -8.98
N VAL A 12 -8.61 8.53 -8.70
CA VAL A 12 -7.87 7.29 -8.96
C VAL A 12 -8.63 6.47 -10.00
N ALA A 13 -8.01 6.25 -11.15
CA ALA A 13 -8.50 5.33 -12.18
C ALA A 13 -8.12 3.88 -11.85
N LYS A 14 -8.69 2.92 -12.59
CA LYS A 14 -8.29 1.51 -12.44
C LYS A 14 -6.94 1.30 -13.11
N LEU A 15 -6.06 0.54 -12.46
CA LEU A 15 -4.87 -0.04 -13.08
C LEU A 15 -5.26 -0.92 -14.27
N SER A 16 -4.41 -0.98 -15.29
CA SER A 16 -4.57 -1.97 -16.36
C SER A 16 -4.43 -3.39 -15.79
N VAL A 17 -5.01 -4.39 -16.46
CA VAL A 17 -4.90 -5.79 -16.01
C VAL A 17 -3.44 -6.26 -15.94
N PHE A 18 -2.60 -5.77 -16.85
CA PHE A 18 -1.16 -6.08 -16.86
C PHE A 18 -0.44 -5.45 -15.67
N ASP A 19 -0.75 -4.19 -15.35
CA ASP A 19 -0.16 -3.53 -14.19
C ASP A 19 -0.63 -4.17 -12.89
N GLN A 20 -1.91 -4.52 -12.78
CA GLN A 20 -2.44 -5.26 -11.63
C GLN A 20 -1.69 -6.57 -11.42
N LEU A 21 -1.50 -7.35 -12.50
CA LEU A 21 -0.76 -8.62 -12.41
C LEU A 21 0.71 -8.39 -12.02
N LYS A 22 1.36 -7.37 -12.58
CA LYS A 22 2.75 -7.01 -12.27
C LYS A 22 2.90 -6.61 -10.80
N VAL A 23 2.08 -5.69 -10.33
CA VAL A 23 2.04 -5.22 -8.94
C VAL A 23 1.77 -6.40 -8.00
N THR A 24 0.77 -7.23 -8.31
CA THR A 24 0.41 -8.39 -7.48
C THR A 24 1.57 -9.38 -7.37
N ARG A 25 2.27 -9.70 -8.47
CA ARG A 25 3.43 -10.60 -8.45
C ARG A 25 4.56 -10.11 -7.54
N LYS A 26 4.74 -8.80 -7.42
CA LYS A 26 5.77 -8.19 -6.57
C LYS A 26 5.36 -8.12 -5.10
N LEU A 27 4.06 -7.94 -4.83
CA LEU A 27 3.53 -7.92 -3.46
C LEU A 27 3.33 -9.32 -2.86
N LEU A 28 3.09 -10.34 -3.68
CA LEU A 28 2.80 -11.70 -3.19
C LEU A 28 3.90 -12.30 -2.29
N PRO A 29 5.21 -12.17 -2.58
CA PRO A 29 6.27 -12.66 -1.70
C PRO A 29 6.23 -12.01 -0.32
N VAL A 30 6.04 -10.69 -0.27
CA VAL A 30 5.90 -9.93 0.99
C VAL A 30 4.70 -10.43 1.79
N LEU A 31 3.56 -10.62 1.12
CA LEU A 31 2.35 -11.17 1.75
C LEU A 31 2.53 -12.61 2.24
N ALA A 32 3.29 -13.44 1.51
CA ALA A 32 3.58 -14.82 1.89
C ALA A 32 4.47 -14.89 3.13
N GLY A 33 5.52 -14.06 3.20
CA GLY A 33 6.38 -13.92 4.38
C GLY A 33 5.61 -13.49 5.62
N MET A 34 4.66 -12.56 5.47
CA MET A 34 3.76 -12.16 6.56
C MET A 34 2.81 -13.29 6.99
N MET A 35 2.27 -14.08 6.05
CA MET A 35 1.33 -15.16 6.36
C MET A 35 1.98 -16.35 7.07
N SER A 36 3.23 -16.70 6.76
CA SER A 36 3.96 -17.73 7.52
C SER A 36 4.06 -17.34 9.00
N ASP A 37 4.24 -16.05 9.27
CA ASP A 37 4.34 -15.52 10.63
C ASP A 37 2.96 -15.35 11.30
N PHE A 38 1.91 -15.14 10.50
CA PHE A 38 0.52 -15.11 10.98
C PHE A 38 0.06 -16.47 11.53
N GLY A 39 0.58 -17.58 10.99
CA GLY A 39 0.36 -18.92 11.55
C GLY A 39 0.84 -19.04 13.01
N SER A 40 1.95 -18.38 13.33
CA SER A 40 2.54 -18.27 14.68
C SER A 40 1.67 -17.42 15.62
N ILE A 41 1.04 -16.39 15.07
CA ILE A 41 0.26 -15.38 15.80
C ILE A 41 -1.24 -15.76 15.88
N ARG A 42 -1.68 -16.76 15.11
CA ARG A 42 -3.07 -17.26 15.13
C ARG A 42 -3.53 -17.67 16.54
N SER A 43 -2.61 -18.10 17.39
CA SER A 43 -2.87 -18.42 18.81
C SER A 43 -3.20 -17.18 19.67
N LEU A 44 -2.81 -15.98 19.21
CA LEU A 44 -3.05 -14.69 19.87
C LEU A 44 -4.27 -13.96 19.31
N LEU A 45 -4.86 -14.46 18.21
CA LEU A 45 -6.05 -13.88 17.61
C LEU A 45 -7.32 -14.51 18.21
N PRO A 46 -8.39 -13.72 18.45
CA PRO A 46 -9.66 -14.27 18.91
C PRO A 46 -10.17 -15.37 17.96
N ALA A 47 -10.59 -16.50 18.52
CA ALA A 47 -10.98 -17.71 17.78
C ALA A 47 -12.10 -17.50 16.74
N ASP A 48 -12.86 -16.42 16.84
CA ASP A 48 -14.05 -16.18 16.02
C ASP A 48 -13.76 -15.50 14.66
N GLY A 49 -12.50 -15.17 14.35
CA GLY A 49 -12.10 -14.72 13.00
C GLY A 49 -12.74 -13.41 12.51
N LYS A 50 -13.50 -12.71 13.35
CA LYS A 50 -14.13 -11.44 13.04
C LYS A 50 -13.13 -10.31 13.28
N ILE A 51 -12.49 -9.85 12.20
CA ILE A 51 -11.62 -8.66 12.18
C ILE A 51 -12.46 -7.37 12.31
N ASP A 52 -13.78 -7.45 12.38
CA ASP A 52 -14.64 -6.28 12.26
C ASP A 52 -14.67 -5.34 13.47
N THR A 53 -14.11 -5.71 14.63
CA THR A 53 -14.02 -4.78 15.78
C THR A 53 -12.88 -5.14 16.75
N ALA A 54 -11.75 -5.66 16.27
CA ALA A 54 -10.59 -5.83 17.13
C ALA A 54 -10.09 -4.44 17.55
N LYS A 55 -10.27 -4.09 18.83
CA LYS A 55 -9.72 -2.85 19.39
C LYS A 55 -8.22 -2.84 19.10
N PHE A 56 -7.72 -1.75 18.53
CA PHE A 56 -6.32 -1.59 18.14
C PHE A 56 -5.35 -2.01 19.26
N ASP A 57 -5.74 -1.82 20.52
CA ASP A 57 -5.00 -2.24 21.72
C ASP A 57 -4.81 -3.76 21.88
N GLN A 58 -5.75 -4.59 21.40
CA GLN A 58 -5.60 -6.06 21.42
C GLN A 58 -4.71 -6.55 20.29
N LEU A 59 -4.61 -5.78 19.21
CA LEU A 59 -3.72 -6.07 18.09
C LEU A 59 -2.32 -5.50 18.30
N LYS A 60 -2.09 -4.59 19.25
CA LYS A 60 -0.75 -4.06 19.59
C LYS A 60 0.35 -5.12 19.71
N PRO A 61 0.21 -6.19 20.52
CA PRO A 61 1.26 -7.20 20.64
C PRO A 61 1.51 -7.97 19.33
N VAL A 62 0.44 -8.15 18.53
CA VAL A 62 0.53 -8.71 17.18
C VAL A 62 1.31 -7.77 16.25
N PHE A 63 1.00 -6.48 16.26
CA PHE A 63 1.71 -5.46 15.50
C PHE A 63 3.16 -5.29 15.96
N GLU A 64 3.45 -5.30 17.26
CA GLU A 64 4.81 -5.24 17.80
C GLU A 64 5.67 -6.43 17.34
N THR A 65 5.06 -7.61 17.18
CA THR A 65 5.74 -8.81 16.67
C THR A 65 5.91 -8.76 15.14
N LEU A 66 4.92 -8.22 14.42
CA LEU A 66 4.92 -8.14 12.96
C LEU A 66 5.72 -6.95 12.42
N LEU A 67 5.79 -5.84 13.14
CA LEU A 67 6.45 -4.60 12.71
C LEU A 67 7.91 -4.82 12.30
N PRO A 68 8.76 -5.53 13.08
CA PRO A 68 10.13 -5.84 12.66
C PRO A 68 10.19 -6.65 11.35
N ARG A 69 9.23 -7.55 11.13
CA ARG A 69 9.17 -8.40 9.92
C ARG A 69 8.66 -7.62 8.71
N ILE A 70 7.66 -6.77 8.90
CA ILE A 70 7.21 -5.81 7.89
C ILE A 70 8.39 -4.89 7.53
N ALA A 71 9.15 -4.41 8.51
CA ALA A 71 10.33 -3.60 8.25
C ALA A 71 11.41 -4.38 7.47
N GLU A 72 11.66 -5.65 7.82
CA GLU A 72 12.60 -6.53 7.11
C GLU A 72 12.18 -6.78 5.66
N GLU A 73 10.91 -7.16 5.44
CA GLU A 73 10.35 -7.38 4.09
C GLU A 73 10.29 -6.09 3.27
N LEU A 74 9.92 -4.96 3.87
CA LEU A 74 9.96 -3.68 3.16
C LEU A 74 11.40 -3.25 2.85
N SER A 75 12.36 -3.54 3.73
CA SER A 75 13.78 -3.25 3.50
C SER A 75 14.42 -4.17 2.46
N SER A 76 13.85 -5.36 2.24
CA SER A 76 14.34 -6.33 1.24
C SER A 76 13.87 -5.99 -0.18
N LEU A 77 12.83 -5.15 -0.32
CA LEU A 77 12.40 -4.64 -1.61
C LEU A 77 13.49 -3.79 -2.23
N THR A 78 13.96 -4.22 -3.40
CA THR A 78 14.89 -3.42 -4.18
C THR A 78 14.22 -2.13 -4.65
N GLU A 79 15.02 -1.13 -5.04
CA GLU A 79 14.47 0.08 -5.66
C GLU A 79 13.68 -0.25 -6.93
N GLU A 80 14.13 -1.24 -7.71
CA GLU A 80 13.41 -1.74 -8.88
C GLU A 80 12.03 -2.33 -8.51
N ASP A 81 11.97 -3.15 -7.46
CA ASP A 81 10.71 -3.75 -7.01
C ASP A 81 9.73 -2.69 -6.48
N THR A 82 10.26 -1.74 -5.70
CA THR A 82 9.52 -0.59 -5.19
C THR A 82 8.94 0.23 -6.33
N ASN A 83 9.76 0.59 -7.32
CA ASN A 83 9.33 1.36 -8.49
C ASN A 83 8.34 0.58 -9.36
N ALA A 84 8.50 -0.74 -9.48
CA ALA A 84 7.56 -1.61 -10.19
C ALA A 84 6.18 -1.67 -9.56
N ILE A 85 6.04 -1.31 -8.28
CA ILE A 85 4.77 -1.20 -7.55
C ILE A 85 4.25 0.23 -7.55
N ILE A 86 5.08 1.20 -7.17
CA ILE A 86 4.65 2.59 -6.94
C ILE A 86 4.33 3.30 -8.26
N HIS A 87 5.15 3.14 -9.30
CA HIS A 87 4.96 3.88 -10.55
C HIS A 87 3.60 3.56 -11.22
N PRO A 88 3.19 2.29 -11.39
CA PRO A 88 1.87 2.00 -11.94
C PRO A 88 0.74 2.56 -11.07
N CYS A 89 0.85 2.44 -9.74
CA CYS A 89 -0.14 2.96 -8.81
C CYS A 89 -0.31 4.47 -8.91
N LEU A 90 0.78 5.24 -9.00
CA LEU A 90 0.72 6.69 -9.14
C LEU A 90 0.32 7.15 -10.55
N ALA A 91 0.64 6.37 -11.59
CA ALA A 91 0.30 6.70 -12.98
C ALA A 91 -1.22 6.78 -13.23
N VAL A 92 -2.05 6.16 -12.38
CA VAL A 92 -3.51 6.23 -12.46
C VAL A 92 -4.14 7.27 -11.54
N VAL A 93 -3.32 8.08 -10.86
CA VAL A 93 -3.77 9.11 -9.91
C VAL A 93 -3.66 10.48 -10.55
N SER A 94 -4.71 11.27 -10.41
CA SER A 94 -4.76 12.67 -10.79
C SER A 94 -5.23 13.51 -9.61
N ARG A 95 -4.69 14.72 -9.49
CA ARG A 95 -5.10 15.73 -8.50
C ARG A 95 -5.90 16.82 -9.20
N LYS A 96 -6.94 17.31 -8.53
CA LYS A 96 -7.67 18.49 -8.99
C LYS A 96 -6.76 19.70 -8.89
N HIS A 97 -6.57 20.38 -10.01
CA HIS A 97 -5.71 21.55 -10.10
C HIS A 97 -6.37 22.56 -11.04
N MET A 98 -6.66 23.76 -10.51
CA MET A 98 -7.50 24.77 -11.18
C MET A 98 -8.84 24.15 -11.60
N ASP A 99 -9.20 24.25 -12.88
CA ASP A 99 -10.46 23.74 -13.45
C ASP A 99 -10.35 22.31 -13.99
N GLY A 100 -9.23 21.61 -13.75
CA GLY A 100 -8.93 20.32 -14.35
C GLY A 100 -8.40 19.26 -13.38
N TRP A 101 -8.13 18.08 -13.95
CA TRP A 101 -7.45 16.97 -13.29
C TRP A 101 -6.08 16.80 -13.91
N THR A 102 -5.04 16.90 -13.10
CA THR A 102 -3.65 16.81 -13.54
C THR A 102 -3.02 15.53 -12.97
N PRO A 103 -2.35 14.69 -13.80
CA PRO A 103 -1.65 13.51 -13.31
C PRO A 103 -0.64 13.89 -12.22
N VAL A 104 -0.61 13.11 -11.14
CA VAL A 104 0.35 13.37 -10.05
C VAL A 104 1.75 12.85 -10.36
N PHE A 105 1.83 11.89 -11.28
CA PHE A 105 3.06 11.23 -11.66
C PHE A 105 3.12 11.06 -13.17
N ASN A 106 4.23 11.47 -13.77
CA ASN A 106 4.47 11.35 -15.20
C ASN A 106 5.97 11.12 -15.46
N SER A 107 6.29 10.22 -16.39
CA SER A 107 7.67 9.95 -16.83
C SER A 107 8.70 9.74 -15.70
N GLY A 108 8.30 9.10 -14.59
CA GLY A 108 9.21 8.84 -13.48
C GLY A 108 9.32 9.96 -12.44
N GLN A 109 8.53 11.03 -12.57
CA GLN A 109 8.60 12.19 -11.69
C GLN A 109 7.22 12.56 -11.13
N LEU A 110 7.23 13.06 -9.89
CA LEU A 110 6.06 13.68 -9.28
C LEU A 110 5.87 15.08 -9.84
N MET A 111 4.63 15.46 -10.12
CA MET A 111 4.25 16.75 -10.71
C MET A 111 3.95 17.82 -9.66
N PHE A 112 3.92 17.43 -8.38
CA PHE A 112 3.61 18.32 -7.27
C PHE A 112 4.61 18.08 -6.14
N ASP A 113 5.27 19.14 -5.70
CA ASP A 113 6.34 19.09 -4.69
C ASP A 113 5.82 18.80 -3.27
N ASP A 114 4.53 19.01 -3.02
CA ASP A 114 3.87 18.76 -1.73
C ASP A 114 3.43 17.30 -1.54
N ILE A 115 3.70 16.43 -2.52
CA ILE A 115 3.51 14.99 -2.41
C ILE A 115 4.78 14.39 -1.80
N ASP A 116 4.83 14.40 -0.47
CA ASP A 116 5.86 13.72 0.32
C ASP A 116 5.42 12.28 0.64
N CYS A 117 6.32 11.31 0.44
CA CYS A 117 6.18 9.91 0.83
C CYS A 117 6.69 9.66 2.26
#